data_AF-A0A1A8CGU6-F1
#
_entry.id   AF-A0A1A8CGU6-F1
#
_cell.length_a   1.000
_cell.length_b   1.000
_cell.length_c   1.000
_cell.angle_alpha   90.00
_cell.angle_beta   90.00
_cell.angle_gamma   90.00
#
_symmetry.space_group_name_H-M   'P 1'
#
loop_
_entity.id
_entity.type
_entity.pdbx_description
1 polymer ?
#
loop_
_entity_poly.entity_id
_entity_poly.type
_entity_poly.pdbx_seq_one_letter_code
_entity_poly.pdbx_strand_id
1 'polypeptide(L)'
;TVCSDSWGTMEAMVVCRQLGLGFANHAFQETWYWQGDSSSQAVVMSGVRCSGTEMTLDQCLHHGKHVICPNGGGRFAAGVSCTLTAPDLVLSAQVVEQTTYLEDRPLYALQCAQEE
;
A
#
# COMPACT_ATOMS: atom_id res chain seq x y z
N THR A 1 16.69 -5.80 -5.39
CA THR A 1 15.25 -5.77 -5.06
C THR A 1 14.97 -4.74 -3.99
N VAL A 2 13.72 -4.30 -3.83
CA VAL A 2 13.30 -3.36 -2.77
C VAL A 2 12.71 -4.17 -1.61
N CYS A 3 13.01 -3.80 -0.38
CA CYS A 3 12.46 -4.45 0.81
C CYS A 3 10.95 -4.29 0.84
N SER A 4 10.21 -5.36 1.15
CA SER A 4 8.76 -5.31 1.28
C SER A 4 8.25 -4.73 2.61
N ASP A 5 9.14 -4.42 3.54
CA ASP A 5 8.76 -3.90 4.84
C ASP A 5 8.06 -2.53 4.70
N SER A 6 6.82 -2.45 5.20
CA SER A 6 5.89 -1.33 5.01
C SER A 6 5.55 -0.97 3.56
N TRP A 7 5.75 -1.89 2.60
CA TRP A 7 5.36 -1.68 1.20
C TRP A 7 3.84 -1.71 1.03
N GLY A 8 3.26 -0.64 0.51
CA GLY A 8 1.83 -0.49 0.30
C GLY A 8 1.46 0.10 -1.06
N THR A 9 0.17 0.43 -1.19
CA THR A 9 -0.40 0.95 -2.44
C THR A 9 0.21 2.29 -2.84
N MET A 10 0.62 3.13 -1.88
CA MET A 10 1.20 4.44 -2.16
C MET A 10 2.56 4.33 -2.84
N GLU A 11 3.42 3.42 -2.37
CA GLU A 11 4.70 3.13 -2.99
C GLU A 11 4.49 2.53 -4.39
N ALA A 12 3.55 1.60 -4.51
CA ALA A 12 3.19 1.01 -5.79
C ALA A 12 2.67 2.06 -6.80
N MET A 13 1.91 3.06 -6.35
CA MET A 13 1.43 4.16 -7.19
C MET A 13 2.58 4.96 -7.77
N VAL A 14 3.59 5.27 -6.97
CA VAL A 14 4.80 5.97 -7.43
C VAL A 14 5.55 5.14 -8.46
N VAL A 15 5.70 3.81 -8.26
CA VAL A 15 6.34 2.92 -9.24
C VAL A 15 5.56 2.87 -10.56
N CYS A 16 4.25 2.64 -10.51
CA CYS A 16 3.41 2.55 -11.71
C CYS A 16 3.43 3.87 -12.49
N ARG A 17 3.43 5.01 -11.78
CA ARG A 17 3.57 6.34 -12.39
C ARG A 17 4.95 6.55 -13.00
N GLN A 18 6.01 6.20 -12.27
CA GLN A 18 7.39 6.32 -12.74
C GLN A 18 7.63 5.51 -14.03
N LEU A 19 7.00 4.34 -14.16
CA LEU A 19 7.07 3.49 -15.35
C LEU A 19 6.08 3.88 -16.45
N GLY A 20 5.18 4.86 -16.22
CA GLY A 20 4.17 5.28 -17.18
C GLY A 20 3.05 4.24 -17.41
N LEU A 21 2.80 3.36 -16.45
CA LEU A 21 1.81 2.28 -16.53
C LEU A 21 0.46 2.61 -15.88
N GLY A 22 0.27 3.86 -15.45
CA GLY A 22 -0.97 4.35 -14.84
C GLY A 22 -0.97 4.27 -13.31
N PHE A 23 -2.02 3.67 -12.75
CA PHE A 23 -2.29 3.54 -11.32
C PHE A 23 -1.83 2.18 -10.78
N ALA A 24 -1.64 2.09 -9.47
CA ALA A 24 -1.42 0.81 -8.80
C ALA A 24 -2.75 0.09 -8.58
N ASN A 25 -2.80 -1.16 -9.01
CA ASN A 25 -3.87 -2.10 -8.71
C ASN A 25 -3.56 -2.87 -7.41
N HIS A 26 -2.33 -3.38 -7.29
CA HIS A 26 -1.89 -4.12 -6.09
C HIS A 26 -0.43 -3.81 -5.75
N ALA A 27 -0.14 -3.82 -4.45
CA ALA A 27 1.20 -3.83 -3.89
C ALA A 27 1.44 -5.19 -3.22
N PHE A 28 2.53 -5.86 -3.59
CA PHE A 28 2.87 -7.18 -3.06
C PHE A 28 4.06 -7.07 -2.12
N GLN A 29 3.94 -7.65 -0.92
CA GLN A 29 5.05 -7.75 0.02
C GLN A 29 5.84 -9.07 -0.11
N GLU A 30 5.24 -10.04 -0.79
CA GLU A 30 5.87 -11.30 -1.11
C GLU A 30 5.75 -11.54 -2.61
N THR A 31 6.90 -11.78 -3.23
CA THR A 31 7.01 -11.96 -4.68
C THR A 31 7.53 -13.34 -5.05
N TRP A 32 7.33 -14.33 -4.17
CA TRP A 32 7.77 -15.71 -4.41
C TRP A 32 7.18 -16.37 -5.67
N TYR A 33 6.01 -15.90 -6.13
CA TYR A 33 5.37 -16.37 -7.36
C TYR A 33 6.15 -15.98 -8.63
N TRP A 34 6.92 -14.88 -8.58
CA TRP A 34 7.70 -14.42 -9.71
C TRP A 34 9.10 -15.05 -9.65
N GLN A 35 9.53 -15.66 -10.75
CA GLN A 35 10.89 -16.19 -10.88
C GLN A 35 11.86 -15.01 -10.96
N GLY A 36 12.45 -14.65 -9.81
CA GLY A 36 13.53 -13.69 -9.74
C GLY A 36 14.82 -14.29 -10.29
N ASP A 37 15.64 -13.45 -10.93
CA ASP A 37 17.02 -13.82 -11.26
C ASP A 37 17.83 -13.99 -9.95
N SER A 38 18.91 -14.76 -9.99
CA SER A 38 19.91 -14.91 -8.93
C SER A 38 20.39 -13.57 -8.35
N SER A 39 20.42 -12.51 -9.16
CA SER A 39 20.76 -11.13 -8.77
C SER A 39 19.70 -10.43 -7.90
N SER A 40 18.47 -10.96 -7.85
CA SER A 40 17.33 -10.38 -7.11
C SER A 40 17.38 -10.65 -5.59
N GLN A 41 18.37 -11.40 -5.10
CA GLN A 41 18.55 -11.67 -3.67
C GLN A 41 19.04 -10.45 -2.88
N ALA A 42 19.79 -9.55 -3.51
CA ALA A 42 20.32 -8.36 -2.85
C ALA A 42 19.26 -7.25 -2.76
N VAL A 43 18.96 -6.81 -1.52
CA VAL A 43 18.09 -5.67 -1.26
C VAL A 43 18.89 -4.38 -1.47
N VAL A 44 18.42 -3.50 -2.37
CA VAL A 44 19.08 -2.23 -2.70
C VAL A 44 18.47 -1.03 -1.99
N MET A 45 17.23 -1.16 -1.51
CA MET A 45 16.49 -0.09 -0.85
C MET A 45 15.54 -0.65 0.20
N SER A 46 15.38 0.04 1.32
CA SER A 46 14.51 -0.36 2.44
C SER A 46 13.80 0.81 3.09
N GLY A 47 12.70 0.52 3.78
CA GLY A 47 11.93 1.50 4.55
C GLY A 47 11.30 2.56 3.66
N VAL A 48 10.90 2.17 2.44
CA VAL A 48 10.30 3.09 1.47
C VAL A 48 8.90 3.45 1.94
N ARG A 49 8.67 4.75 2.10
CA ARG A 49 7.37 5.32 2.45
C ARG A 49 7.10 6.54 1.59
N CYS A 50 6.08 6.44 0.76
CA CYS A 50 5.68 7.47 -0.18
C CYS A 50 4.42 8.19 0.31
N SER A 51 4.36 9.49 0.08
CA SER A 51 3.16 10.31 0.22
C SER A 51 2.21 10.17 -0.98
N GLY A 52 2.66 9.58 -2.09
CA GLY A 52 1.89 9.33 -3.31
C GLY A 52 1.94 10.47 -4.33
N THR A 53 2.69 11.54 -4.05
CA THR A 53 2.90 12.69 -4.96
C THR A 53 4.26 12.66 -5.64
N GLU A 54 5.16 11.78 -5.21
CA GLU A 54 6.52 11.65 -5.69
C GLU A 54 6.58 11.13 -7.14
N MET A 55 7.49 11.65 -7.95
CA MET A 55 7.61 11.22 -9.35
C MET A 55 8.47 9.97 -9.52
N THR A 56 9.36 9.70 -8.56
CA THR A 56 10.24 8.53 -8.56
C THR A 56 10.34 7.93 -7.17
N LEU A 57 10.63 6.62 -7.10
CA LEU A 57 10.77 5.90 -5.84
C LEU A 57 11.88 6.48 -4.94
N ASP A 58 12.96 7.00 -5.54
CA ASP A 58 14.08 7.61 -4.82
C ASP A 58 13.72 8.94 -4.12
N GLN A 59 12.58 9.57 -4.47
CA GLN A 59 12.09 10.78 -3.80
C GLN A 59 11.27 10.46 -2.54
N CYS A 60 10.81 9.22 -2.40
CA CYS A 60 10.09 8.80 -1.21
C CYS A 60 11.03 8.73 0.00
N LEU A 61 10.46 8.82 1.19
CA LEU A 61 11.23 8.61 2.41
C LEU A 61 11.78 7.18 2.41
N HIS A 62 13.08 7.03 2.57
CA HIS A 62 13.74 5.72 2.62
C HIS A 62 15.01 5.78 3.47
N HIS A 63 15.52 4.63 3.93
CA HIS A 63 16.72 4.57 4.76
C HIS A 63 18.05 4.95 4.04
N GLY A 64 18.00 5.19 2.72
CA GLY A 64 19.15 5.65 1.93
C GLY A 64 20.17 4.53 1.72
N LYS A 65 21.45 4.81 2.00
CA LYS A 65 22.55 3.84 1.81
C LYS A 65 22.55 2.70 2.82
N HIS A 66 21.92 2.89 3.98
CA HIS A 66 21.84 1.87 5.02
C HIS A 66 20.56 1.07 4.85
N VAL A 67 20.66 -0.12 4.26
CA VAL A 67 19.52 -0.98 3.99
C VAL A 67 19.27 -1.89 5.20
N ILE A 68 18.08 -1.77 5.78
CA ILE A 68 17.61 -2.62 6.88
C ILE A 68 16.38 -3.36 6.37
N CYS A 69 16.47 -4.67 6.20
CA CYS A 69 15.35 -5.50 5.76
C CYS A 69 15.27 -6.76 6.63
N PRO A 70 14.43 -6.79 7.68
CA PRO A 70 14.37 -7.88 8.65
C PRO A 70 14.01 -9.23 8.01
N ASN A 71 13.12 -9.21 7.02
CA ASN A 71 12.62 -10.39 6.33
C ASN A 71 13.53 -10.85 5.17
N GLY A 72 14.65 -10.16 4.93
CA GLY A 72 15.61 -10.47 3.86
C GLY A 72 15.17 -10.03 2.46
N GLY A 73 15.98 -10.39 1.45
CA GLY A 73 15.74 -10.10 0.03
C GLY A 73 15.35 -11.34 -0.78
N GLY A 74 14.86 -11.12 -2.00
CA GLY A 74 14.40 -12.19 -2.89
C GLY A 74 12.90 -12.44 -2.77
N ARG A 75 12.46 -13.47 -2.03
CA ARG A 75 11.03 -13.85 -1.90
C ARG A 75 10.18 -12.78 -1.21
N PHE A 76 10.79 -11.99 -0.34
CA PHE A 76 10.18 -10.84 0.35
C PHE A 76 10.54 -9.53 -0.33
N ALA A 77 10.74 -9.55 -1.65
CA ALA A 77 10.88 -8.31 -2.41
C ALA A 77 9.49 -7.69 -2.65
N ALA A 78 9.47 -6.36 -2.62
CA ALA A 78 8.32 -5.58 -3.04
C ALA A 78 7.97 -5.83 -4.51
N GLY A 79 6.67 -5.97 -4.80
CA GLY A 79 6.12 -6.10 -6.15
C GLY A 79 4.94 -5.14 -6.37
N VAL A 80 4.61 -4.92 -7.65
CA VAL A 80 3.50 -4.05 -8.05
C VAL A 80 2.71 -4.68 -9.19
N SER A 81 1.41 -4.40 -9.23
CA SER A 81 0.56 -4.61 -10.40
C SER A 81 -0.05 -3.27 -10.78
N CYS A 82 0.08 -2.87 -12.04
CA CYS A 82 -0.38 -1.58 -12.54
C CYS A 82 -1.60 -1.74 -13.45
N THR A 83 -2.44 -0.71 -13.48
CA THR A 83 -3.66 -0.63 -14.30
C THR A 83 -3.90 0.79 -14.80
N LEU A 84 -4.61 0.94 -15.91
CA LEU A 84 -4.93 2.25 -16.49
C LEU A 84 -6.09 2.96 -15.77
N THR A 85 -6.84 2.26 -14.92
CA THR A 85 -8.04 2.79 -14.26
C THR A 85 -8.04 2.45 -12.78
N ALA A 86 -8.38 3.41 -11.92
CA ALA A 86 -8.56 3.21 -10.48
C ALA A 86 -9.94 3.72 -10.04
N PRO A 87 -10.63 3.03 -9.12
CA PRO A 87 -11.88 3.52 -8.54
C PRO A 87 -11.61 4.67 -7.56
N ASP A 88 -12.44 5.72 -7.63
CA ASP A 88 -12.43 6.82 -6.68
C ASP A 88 -13.71 6.78 -5.85
N LEU A 89 -13.57 6.47 -4.56
CA LEU A 89 -14.69 6.31 -3.63
C LEU A 89 -14.93 7.63 -2.90
N VAL A 90 -16.06 8.28 -3.21
CA VAL A 90 -16.46 9.55 -2.59
C VAL A 90 -17.68 9.34 -1.71
N LEU A 91 -17.57 9.69 -0.43
CA LEU A 91 -18.68 9.69 0.51
C LEU A 91 -19.63 10.86 0.20
N SER A 92 -20.94 10.61 0.19
CA SER A 92 -21.93 11.70 0.07
C SER A 92 -22.05 12.45 1.39
N ALA A 93 -21.42 13.61 1.46
CA ALA A 93 -21.49 14.50 2.62
C ALA A 93 -22.94 14.97 2.90
N GLN A 94 -23.74 15.18 1.85
CA GLN A 94 -25.12 15.65 1.99
C GLN A 94 -26.00 14.62 2.68
N VAL A 95 -25.86 13.34 2.35
CA VAL A 95 -26.61 12.27 3.00
C VAL A 95 -26.23 12.20 4.48
N VAL A 96 -24.93 12.21 4.78
CA VAL A 96 -24.44 12.18 6.17
C VAL A 96 -25.01 13.35 6.97
N GLU A 97 -24.99 14.57 6.42
CA GLU A 97 -25.54 15.76 7.07
C GLU A 97 -27.06 15.62 7.32
N GLN A 98 -27.82 15.11 6.35
CA GLN A 98 -29.27 14.99 6.43
C GLN A 98 -29.73 13.84 7.35
N THR A 99 -28.93 12.79 7.50
CA THR A 99 -29.31 11.58 8.24
C THR A 99 -28.65 11.45 9.60
N THR A 100 -27.90 12.46 10.07
CA THR A 100 -27.27 12.41 11.40
C THR A 100 -28.31 12.66 12.50
N TYR A 101 -28.44 11.73 13.44
CA TYR A 101 -29.28 11.86 14.64
C TYR A 101 -28.66 11.12 15.84
N LEU A 102 -29.14 11.44 17.04
CA LEU A 102 -28.77 10.75 18.28
C LEU A 102 -29.87 9.78 18.69
N GLU A 103 -29.49 8.61 19.17
CA GLU A 103 -30.42 7.60 19.66
C GLU A 103 -29.81 6.80 20.80
N ASP A 104 -30.57 6.66 21.90
CA ASP A 104 -30.22 5.79 23.01
C ASP A 104 -30.77 4.38 22.74
N ARG A 105 -29.85 3.44 22.44
CA ARG A 105 -30.18 2.03 22.23
C ARG A 105 -29.81 1.22 23.47
N PRO A 106 -30.75 0.44 24.04
CA PRO A 106 -30.44 -0.42 25.18
C PRO A 106 -29.50 -1.56 24.76
N LEU A 107 -28.63 -1.99 25.67
CA LEU A 107 -27.60 -3.02 25.40
C LEU A 107 -28.15 -4.32 24.82
N TYR A 108 -29.37 -4.75 25.20
CA TYR A 108 -29.98 -5.96 24.65
C TYR A 108 -30.21 -5.88 23.12
N ALA A 109 -30.32 -4.66 22.56
CA ALA A 109 -30.51 -4.43 21.13
C ALA A 109 -29.19 -4.30 20.35
N LEU A 110 -28.05 -4.23 21.05
CA LEU A 110 -26.73 -4.03 20.47
C LEU A 110 -25.80 -5.24 20.67
N GLN A 111 -26.34 -6.40 21.02
CA GLN A 111 -25.51 -7.55 21.39
C GLN A 111 -24.61 -8.03 20.24
N CYS A 112 -25.08 -8.02 18.99
CA CYS A 112 -24.20 -8.30 17.85
C CYS A 112 -23.14 -7.21 17.65
N ALA A 113 -23.49 -5.94 17.80
CA ALA A 113 -22.54 -4.83 17.66
C ALA A 113 -21.49 -4.80 18.79
N GLN A 114 -21.75 -5.46 19.91
CA GLN A 114 -20.80 -5.59 21.02
C GLN A 114 -19.75 -6.69 20.77
N GLU A 115 -20.04 -7.64 19.87
CA GLU A 115 -19.18 -8.78 19.58
C GLU A 115 -18.29 -8.57 18.34
N GLU A 116 -18.55 -7.51 17.56
CA GLU A 116 -17.74 -7.05 16.41
C GLU A 116 -16.59 -6.13 16.84
#